data_AF-A0A3M1S0B2-F1
#
_entry.id   AF-A0A3M1S0B2-F1
#
_cell.length_a   1.000
_cell.length_b   1.000
_cell.length_c   1.000
_cell.angle_alpha   90.00
_cell.angle_beta   90.00
_cell.angle_gamma   90.00
#
_symmetry.space_group_name_H-M   'P 1'
#
loop_
_entity.id
_entity.type
_entity.pdbx_description
1 polymer ?
#
loop_
_entity_poly.entity_id
_entity_poly.type
_entity_poly.pdbx_seq_one_letter_code
_entity_poly.pdbx_strand_id
1 'polypeptide(L)'
;MNEYLKRNLSILICFMVFVFLACAGFSFAEEAGEAAHHVNVAKEIYKWINFLILAGALFFVLKKIVPEFFSARVENIKRTLEESRRAEKEANEKLKIAEEKIKSLNKEIEIIRANAKAAIEKEKKRILEEANEKIARIEEQNEQNIRQAIELSVKELKEEIIKQATVLAEDMIKGRITPEERKKLFNNYVKQLGEINE
;
A
#
# COMPACT_ATOMS: atom_id res chain seq x y z
N MET A 1 -39.85 24.73 -4.68
CA MET A 1 -41.21 25.28 -4.86
C MET A 1 -42.11 25.14 -3.62
N ASN A 2 -41.97 24.08 -2.81
CA ASN A 2 -42.83 23.82 -1.63
C ASN A 2 -42.68 24.78 -0.44
N GLU A 3 -41.57 25.52 -0.31
CA GLU A 3 -41.41 26.47 0.80
C GLU A 3 -42.20 27.77 0.61
N TYR A 4 -42.38 28.24 -0.63
CA TYR A 4 -43.14 29.45 -0.93
C TYR A 4 -44.64 29.27 -0.63
N LEU A 5 -45.17 28.07 -0.91
CA LEU A 5 -46.56 27.74 -0.60
C LEU A 5 -46.78 27.59 0.92
N LYS A 6 -45.82 26.97 1.65
CA LYS A 6 -45.88 26.87 3.13
C LYS A 6 -45.81 28.22 3.82
N ARG A 7 -44.90 29.10 3.39
CA ARG A 7 -44.74 30.44 3.97
C ARG A 7 -46.00 31.27 3.72
N ASN A 8 -46.54 31.25 2.51
CA ASN A 8 -47.76 31.98 2.17
C ASN A 8 -49.01 31.39 2.85
N LEU A 9 -49.06 30.08 3.09
CA LEU A 9 -50.16 29.44 3.82
C LEU A 9 -50.11 29.73 5.32
N SER A 10 -48.92 29.70 5.93
CA SER A 10 -48.77 30.10 7.34
C SER A 10 -49.12 31.58 7.51
N ILE A 11 -48.76 32.43 6.55
CA ILE A 11 -49.16 33.84 6.51
C ILE A 11 -50.67 33.99 6.32
N LEU A 12 -51.30 33.22 5.42
CA LEU A 12 -52.75 33.27 5.17
C LEU A 12 -53.55 32.78 6.39
N ILE A 13 -53.12 31.70 7.04
CA ILE A 13 -53.76 31.17 8.26
C ILE A 13 -53.56 32.16 9.42
N CYS A 14 -52.36 32.71 9.61
CA CYS A 14 -52.14 33.76 10.61
C CYS A 14 -52.97 35.01 10.30
N PHE A 15 -53.13 35.39 9.03
CA PHE A 15 -53.95 36.53 8.61
C PHE A 15 -55.44 36.24 8.85
N MET A 16 -55.92 35.03 8.58
CA MET A 16 -57.31 34.65 8.81
C MET A 16 -57.62 34.53 10.32
N VAL A 17 -56.68 34.01 11.11
CA VAL A 17 -56.76 33.98 12.58
C VAL A 17 -56.70 35.41 13.14
N PHE A 18 -55.86 36.28 12.58
CA PHE A 18 -55.80 37.70 12.94
C PHE A 18 -57.09 38.44 12.61
N VAL A 19 -57.70 38.19 11.44
CA VAL A 19 -59.01 38.72 11.05
C VAL A 19 -60.10 38.19 11.98
N PHE A 20 -60.06 36.91 12.34
CA PHE A 20 -61.00 36.32 13.30
C PHE A 20 -60.84 36.92 14.71
N LEU A 21 -59.61 37.11 15.19
CA LEU A 21 -59.31 37.80 16.45
C LEU A 21 -59.66 39.28 16.42
N ALA A 22 -59.51 39.98 15.30
CA ALA A 22 -59.90 41.38 15.15
C ALA A 22 -61.43 41.55 15.14
N CYS A 23 -62.16 40.64 14.48
CA CYS A 23 -63.62 40.60 14.54
C CYS A 23 -64.15 40.24 15.94
N ALA A 24 -63.45 39.36 16.67
CA ALA A 24 -63.76 39.06 18.08
C ALA A 24 -63.39 40.22 19.01
N GLY A 25 -62.26 40.90 18.77
CA GLY A 25 -61.80 42.07 19.53
C GLY A 25 -62.73 43.27 19.39
N PHE A 26 -63.39 43.44 18.24
CA PHE A 26 -64.45 44.43 18.05
C PHE A 26 -65.69 44.17 18.92
N SER A 27 -65.87 42.93 19.44
CA SER A 27 -66.97 42.60 20.36
C SER A 27 -66.67 42.92 21.83
N PHE A 28 -65.40 43.16 22.20
CA PHE A 28 -65.03 43.59 23.56
C PHE A 28 -64.89 45.12 23.70
N ALA A 29 -64.92 45.87 22.59
CA ALA A 29 -64.82 47.33 22.59
C ALA A 29 -66.17 48.06 22.39
N GLU A 30 -67.28 47.31 22.40
CA GLU A 30 -68.65 47.85 22.36
C GLU A 30 -69.36 47.53 23.67
N GLU A 31 -68.71 47.83 24.80
CA GLU A 31 -69.31 47.84 26.13
C GLU A 31 -69.01 49.20 26.80
N ALA A 32 -69.64 50.25 26.27
CA ALA A 32 -69.81 51.54 26.92
C ALA A 32 -71.11 52.18 26.42
N GLY A 33 -72.24 51.69 26.94
CA GLY A 33 -73.56 52.25 26.67
C GLY A 33 -74.69 51.33 27.10
N GLU A 34 -75.15 51.53 28.34
CA GLU A 34 -76.47 51.19 28.89
C GLU A 34 -77.21 49.91 28.43
N ALA A 35 -77.28 48.98 29.38
CA ALA A 35 -78.47 48.31 29.90
C ALA A 35 -79.37 47.46 28.97
N ALA A 36 -79.93 46.44 29.62
CA ALA A 36 -81.10 45.67 29.25
C ALA A 36 -80.85 44.38 28.44
N HIS A 37 -81.42 43.34 29.02
CA HIS A 37 -81.47 41.96 28.59
C HIS A 37 -82.33 41.82 27.33
N HIS A 38 -81.87 42.35 26.19
CA HIS A 38 -82.42 42.03 24.88
C HIS A 38 -81.32 41.40 24.05
N VAL A 39 -81.38 40.07 23.93
CA VAL A 39 -80.62 39.34 22.91
C VAL A 39 -81.05 39.91 21.57
N ASN A 40 -80.22 40.76 20.98
CA ASN A 40 -80.46 41.32 19.66
C ASN A 40 -80.20 40.19 18.65
N VAL A 41 -81.22 39.36 18.42
CA VAL A 41 -81.16 38.13 17.62
C VAL A 41 -80.53 38.39 16.24
N ALA A 42 -80.73 39.58 15.68
CA ALA A 42 -80.10 40.02 14.44
C ALA A 42 -78.55 40.13 14.50
N LYS A 43 -77.99 40.61 15.62
CA LYS A 43 -76.53 40.74 15.81
C LYS A 43 -75.88 39.37 15.99
N GLU A 44 -76.55 38.45 16.68
CA GLU A 44 -76.11 37.06 16.81
C GLU A 44 -76.18 36.29 15.47
N ILE A 45 -77.27 36.46 14.70
CA ILE A 45 -77.40 35.84 13.36
C ILE A 45 -76.28 36.31 12.41
N TYR A 46 -75.94 37.60 12.41
CA TYR A 46 -74.87 38.13 11.58
C TYR A 46 -73.49 37.54 11.93
N LYS A 47 -73.20 37.35 13.23
CA LYS A 47 -71.97 36.68 13.70
C LYS A 47 -71.90 35.24 13.20
N TRP A 48 -72.98 34.49 13.32
CA TRP A 48 -73.04 33.10 12.86
C TRP A 48 -72.87 32.99 11.34
N ILE A 49 -73.44 33.91 10.56
CA ILE A 49 -73.26 33.97 9.10
C ILE A 49 -71.79 34.24 8.75
N ASN A 50 -71.16 35.23 9.39
CA ASN A 50 -69.74 35.55 9.15
C ASN A 50 -68.83 34.37 9.54
N PHE A 51 -69.06 33.76 10.70
CA PHE A 51 -68.35 32.56 11.11
C PHE A 51 -68.51 31.42 10.11
N LEU A 52 -69.71 31.18 9.57
CA LEU A 52 -69.96 30.13 8.59
C LEU A 52 -69.22 30.39 7.27
N ILE A 53 -69.16 31.65 6.82
CA ILE A 53 -68.42 32.06 5.62
C ILE A 53 -66.91 31.85 5.84
N LEU A 54 -66.38 32.27 6.99
CA LEU A 54 -64.97 32.08 7.35
C LEU A 54 -64.62 30.60 7.46
N ALA A 55 -65.44 29.82 8.16
CA ALA A 55 -65.28 28.39 8.33
C ALA A 55 -65.36 27.64 6.99
N GLY A 56 -66.28 28.05 6.10
CA GLY A 56 -66.40 27.49 4.75
C GLY A 56 -65.18 27.79 3.88
N ALA A 57 -64.69 29.02 3.89
CA ALA A 57 -63.46 29.41 3.19
C ALA A 57 -62.23 28.66 3.73
N LEU A 58 -62.12 28.55 5.06
CA LEU A 58 -61.04 27.82 5.73
C LEU A 58 -61.09 26.32 5.39
N PHE A 59 -62.28 25.72 5.41
CA PHE A 59 -62.47 24.32 5.05
C PHE A 59 -62.09 24.05 3.58
N PHE A 60 -62.43 24.94 2.65
CA PHE A 60 -62.05 24.78 1.24
C PHE A 60 -60.53 24.82 1.03
N VAL A 61 -59.83 25.72 1.71
CA VAL A 61 -58.36 25.83 1.64
C VAL A 61 -57.70 24.62 2.31
N LEU A 62 -58.15 24.23 3.51
CA LEU A 62 -57.61 23.08 4.25
C LEU A 62 -57.83 21.77 3.49
N LYS A 63 -59.03 21.56 2.92
CA LYS A 63 -59.35 20.34 2.16
C LYS A 63 -58.40 20.13 0.98
N LYS A 64 -57.92 21.21 0.35
CA LYS A 64 -57.01 21.11 -0.79
C LYS A 64 -55.57 20.78 -0.38
N ILE A 65 -55.07 21.33 0.73
CA ILE A 65 -53.62 21.32 1.04
C ILE A 65 -53.26 20.26 2.10
N VAL A 66 -54.16 19.97 3.04
CA VAL A 66 -53.90 19.00 4.12
C VAL A 66 -53.53 17.61 3.56
N PRO A 67 -54.25 17.04 2.58
CA PRO A 67 -53.88 15.74 2.02
C PRO A 67 -52.50 15.73 1.38
N GLU A 68 -52.15 16.77 0.61
CA GLU A 68 -50.87 16.88 -0.09
C GLU A 68 -49.68 16.92 0.89
N PHE A 69 -49.81 17.64 2.01
CA PHE A 69 -48.77 17.69 3.03
C PHE A 69 -48.53 16.34 3.72
N PHE A 70 -49.61 15.64 4.10
CA PHE A 70 -49.49 14.31 4.72
C PHE A 70 -48.96 13.28 3.73
N SER A 71 -49.41 13.30 2.48
CA SER A 71 -48.88 12.43 1.41
C SER A 71 -47.39 12.67 1.17
N ALA A 72 -46.95 13.93 1.06
CA ALA A 72 -45.54 14.26 0.88
C ALA A 72 -44.66 13.82 2.07
N ARG A 73 -45.19 13.88 3.30
CA ARG A 73 -44.48 13.38 4.50
C ARG A 73 -44.35 11.86 4.47
N VAL A 74 -45.43 11.14 4.14
CA VAL A 74 -45.43 9.68 4.03
C VAL A 74 -44.47 9.23 2.92
N GLU A 75 -44.47 9.90 1.77
CA GLU A 75 -43.56 9.62 0.67
C GLU A 75 -42.09 9.84 1.08
N ASN A 76 -41.79 10.94 1.78
CA ASN A 76 -40.43 11.21 2.25
C ASN A 76 -39.94 10.14 3.24
N ILE A 77 -40.81 9.71 4.18
CA ILE A 77 -40.47 8.64 5.13
C ILE A 77 -40.24 7.32 4.37
N LYS A 78 -41.10 6.97 3.40
CA LYS A 78 -40.91 5.78 2.56
C LYS A 78 -39.59 5.82 1.81
N ARG A 79 -39.29 6.94 1.14
CA ARG A 79 -38.04 7.15 0.41
C ARG A 79 -36.83 7.01 1.33
N THR A 80 -36.85 7.65 2.50
CA THR A 80 -35.75 7.57 3.48
C THR A 80 -35.55 6.14 3.97
N LEU A 81 -36.63 5.42 4.26
CA LEU A 81 -36.56 4.02 4.69
C LEU A 81 -36.03 3.10 3.59
N GLU A 82 -36.44 3.32 2.33
CA GLU A 82 -35.92 2.59 1.18
C GLU A 82 -34.43 2.88 0.95
N GLU A 83 -34.01 4.14 1.04
CA GLU A 83 -32.61 4.55 0.96
C GLU A 83 -31.78 3.90 2.07
N SER A 84 -32.24 3.91 3.32
CA SER A 84 -31.57 3.23 4.43
C SER A 84 -31.47 1.72 4.21
N ARG A 85 -32.53 1.06 3.72
CA ARG A 85 -32.50 -0.37 3.39
C ARG A 85 -31.54 -0.68 2.25
N ARG A 86 -31.44 0.18 1.24
CA ARG A 86 -30.45 0.03 0.15
C ARG A 86 -29.04 0.17 0.69
N ALA A 87 -28.77 1.21 1.49
CA ALA A 87 -27.47 1.42 2.11
C ALA A 87 -27.06 0.25 3.02
N GLU A 88 -27.99 -0.31 3.80
CA GLU A 88 -27.75 -1.48 4.63
C GLU A 88 -27.41 -2.72 3.79
N LYS A 89 -28.16 -2.97 2.70
CA LYS A 89 -27.85 -4.08 1.78
C LYS A 89 -26.48 -3.92 1.13
N GLU A 90 -26.16 -2.74 0.62
CA GLU A 90 -24.85 -2.46 0.02
C GLU A 90 -23.70 -2.61 1.02
N ALA A 91 -23.90 -2.17 2.27
CA ALA A 91 -22.91 -2.35 3.34
C ALA A 91 -22.71 -3.84 3.67
N ASN A 92 -23.79 -4.62 3.77
CA ASN A 92 -23.73 -6.05 4.02
C ASN A 92 -23.07 -6.82 2.86
N GLU A 93 -23.35 -6.45 1.61
CA GLU A 93 -22.68 -7.02 0.43
C GLU A 93 -21.18 -6.72 0.44
N LYS A 94 -20.79 -5.47 0.71
CA LYS A 94 -19.37 -5.09 0.84
C LYS A 94 -18.68 -5.83 1.98
N LEU A 95 -19.36 -6.01 3.11
CA LEU A 95 -18.82 -6.78 4.25
C LEU A 95 -18.58 -8.23 3.85
N LYS A 96 -19.55 -8.87 3.18
CA LYS A 96 -19.41 -10.25 2.71
C LYS A 96 -18.24 -10.41 1.74
N ILE A 97 -18.10 -9.50 0.77
CA ILE A 97 -16.97 -9.50 -0.19
C ILE A 97 -15.64 -9.32 0.56
N ALA A 98 -15.58 -8.43 1.54
CA ALA A 98 -14.37 -8.21 2.34
C ALA A 98 -14.01 -9.46 3.16
N GLU A 99 -14.99 -10.12 3.79
CA GLU A 99 -14.78 -11.36 4.53
C GLU A 99 -14.31 -12.50 3.63
N GLU A 100 -14.92 -12.67 2.46
CA GLU A 100 -14.49 -13.64 1.46
C GLU A 100 -13.05 -13.38 1.00
N LYS A 101 -12.69 -12.10 0.78
CA LYS A 101 -11.33 -11.70 0.42
C LYS A 101 -10.34 -11.97 1.54
N ILE A 102 -10.69 -11.72 2.79
CA ILE A 102 -9.83 -12.04 3.94
C ILE A 102 -9.60 -13.55 4.03
N LYS A 103 -10.66 -14.36 3.83
CA LYS A 103 -10.54 -15.83 3.80
C LYS A 103 -9.63 -16.30 2.66
N SER A 104 -9.75 -15.73 1.46
CA SER A 104 -8.89 -16.09 0.34
C SER A 104 -7.43 -15.68 0.57
N LEU A 105 -7.19 -14.51 1.19
CA LEU A 105 -5.85 -14.03 1.51
C LEU A 105 -5.12 -14.98 2.47
N ASN A 106 -5.79 -15.52 3.48
CA ASN A 106 -5.16 -16.49 4.37
C ASN A 106 -4.68 -17.75 3.62
N LYS A 107 -5.48 -18.24 2.67
CA LYS A 107 -5.08 -19.37 1.81
C LYS A 107 -3.90 -19.02 0.91
N GLU A 108 -3.91 -17.82 0.34
CA GLU A 108 -2.82 -17.32 -0.50
C GLU A 108 -1.51 -17.18 0.30
N ILE A 109 -1.58 -16.67 1.52
CA ILE A 109 -0.43 -16.57 2.43
C ILE A 109 0.17 -17.94 2.71
N GLU A 110 -0.65 -18.96 2.98
CA GLU A 110 -0.16 -20.32 3.21
C GLU A 110 0.51 -20.92 1.96
N ILE A 111 -0.05 -20.66 0.77
CA ILE A 111 0.58 -21.05 -0.50
C ILE A 111 1.92 -20.34 -0.69
N ILE A 112 1.99 -19.03 -0.45
CA ILE A 112 3.23 -18.25 -0.55
C ILE A 112 4.27 -18.80 0.43
N ARG A 113 3.89 -19.09 1.68
CA ARG A 113 4.79 -19.67 2.69
C ARG A 113 5.30 -21.05 2.28
N ALA A 114 4.44 -21.91 1.76
CA ALA A 114 4.82 -23.23 1.29
C ALA A 114 5.81 -23.14 0.11
N ASN A 115 5.52 -22.29 -0.86
CA ASN A 115 6.39 -22.05 -2.01
C ASN A 115 7.74 -21.45 -1.60
N ALA A 116 7.74 -20.48 -0.67
CA ALA A 116 8.95 -19.89 -0.14
C ALA A 116 9.84 -20.92 0.57
N LYS A 117 9.26 -21.79 1.41
CA LYS A 117 10.00 -22.88 2.06
C LYS A 117 10.61 -23.84 1.04
N ALA A 118 9.83 -24.25 0.03
CA ALA A 118 10.33 -25.13 -1.03
C ALA A 118 11.45 -24.48 -1.85
N ALA A 119 11.32 -23.19 -2.17
CA ALA A 119 12.34 -22.43 -2.87
C ALA A 119 13.63 -22.29 -2.05
N ILE A 120 13.52 -21.99 -0.74
CA ILE A 120 14.65 -21.91 0.17
C ILE A 120 15.40 -23.25 0.25
N GLU A 121 14.69 -24.36 0.40
CA GLU A 121 15.33 -25.68 0.47
C GLU A 121 16.03 -26.05 -0.84
N LYS A 122 15.41 -25.76 -1.99
CA LYS A 122 16.03 -25.95 -3.30
C LYS A 122 17.29 -25.10 -3.46
N GLU A 123 17.21 -23.83 -3.08
CA GLU A 123 18.31 -22.89 -3.22
C GLU A 123 19.47 -23.22 -2.27
N LYS A 124 19.16 -23.63 -1.04
CA LYS A 124 20.14 -24.12 -0.08
C LYS A 124 20.91 -25.31 -0.64
N LYS A 125 20.23 -26.27 -1.26
CA LYS A 125 20.89 -27.41 -1.91
C LYS A 125 21.80 -26.96 -3.05
N ARG A 126 21.32 -26.08 -3.93
CA ARG A 126 22.10 -25.51 -5.03
C ARG A 126 23.37 -24.80 -4.53
N ILE A 127 23.24 -23.96 -3.51
CA ILE A 127 24.37 -23.24 -2.91
C ILE A 127 25.39 -24.21 -2.31
N LEU A 128 24.93 -25.26 -1.62
CA LEU A 128 25.83 -26.27 -1.05
C LEU A 128 26.56 -27.07 -2.13
N GLU A 129 25.86 -27.46 -3.19
CA GLU A 129 26.46 -28.15 -4.34
C GLU A 129 27.53 -27.28 -5.03
N GLU A 130 27.20 -26.02 -5.31
CA GLU A 130 28.14 -25.05 -5.91
C GLU A 130 29.34 -24.76 -5.01
N ALA A 131 29.11 -24.66 -3.69
CA ALA A 131 30.19 -24.48 -2.72
C ALA A 131 31.13 -25.67 -2.72
N ASN A 132 30.60 -26.90 -2.70
CA ASN A 132 31.41 -28.12 -2.72
C ASN A 132 32.20 -28.24 -4.03
N GLU A 133 31.59 -27.96 -5.18
CA GLU A 133 32.28 -27.97 -6.48
C GLU A 133 33.40 -26.90 -6.52
N LYS A 134 33.14 -25.73 -5.94
CA LYS A 134 34.15 -24.67 -5.85
C LYS A 134 35.30 -25.04 -4.92
N ILE A 135 35.01 -25.67 -3.78
CA ILE A 135 36.04 -26.17 -2.86
C ILE A 135 36.91 -27.20 -3.58
N ALA A 136 36.31 -28.19 -4.25
CA ALA A 136 37.05 -29.21 -4.99
C ALA A 136 37.96 -28.60 -6.06
N ARG A 137 37.47 -27.62 -6.83
CA ARG A 137 38.29 -26.88 -7.81
C ARG A 137 39.44 -26.11 -7.17
N ILE A 138 39.22 -25.49 -6.01
CA ILE A 138 40.27 -24.77 -5.28
C ILE A 138 41.33 -25.75 -4.78
N GLU A 139 40.92 -26.90 -4.25
CA GLU A 139 41.86 -27.95 -3.80
C GLU A 139 42.71 -28.46 -4.95
N GLU A 140 42.10 -28.79 -6.10
CA GLU A 140 42.82 -29.22 -7.30
C GLU A 140 43.81 -28.14 -7.78
N GLN A 141 43.36 -26.88 -7.87
CA GLN A 141 44.21 -25.77 -8.28
C GLN A 141 45.37 -25.54 -7.29
N ASN A 142 45.11 -25.65 -5.99
CA ASN A 142 46.14 -25.51 -4.97
C ASN A 142 47.17 -26.64 -5.07
N GLU A 143 46.75 -27.87 -5.30
CA GLU A 143 47.65 -29.00 -5.46
C GLU A 143 48.55 -28.84 -6.71
N GLN A 144 47.97 -28.36 -7.82
CA GLN A 144 48.73 -28.00 -9.02
C GLN A 144 49.72 -26.85 -8.76
N ASN A 145 49.28 -25.81 -8.06
CA ASN A 145 50.12 -24.65 -7.72
C ASN A 145 51.29 -25.05 -6.81
N ILE A 146 51.04 -25.92 -5.82
CA ILE A 146 52.08 -26.44 -4.92
C ILE A 146 53.11 -27.25 -5.73
N ARG A 147 52.66 -28.14 -6.64
CA ARG A 147 53.56 -28.89 -7.50
C ARG A 147 54.45 -27.97 -8.35
N GLN A 148 53.85 -26.96 -9.00
CA GLN A 148 54.57 -25.99 -9.80
C GLN A 148 55.56 -25.17 -8.98
N ALA A 149 55.16 -24.73 -7.77
CA ALA A 149 56.04 -24.01 -6.86
C ALA A 149 57.23 -24.86 -6.41
N ILE A 150 57.01 -26.14 -6.08
CA ILE A 150 58.09 -27.08 -5.73
C ILE A 150 59.05 -27.25 -6.91
N GLU A 151 58.53 -27.47 -8.12
CA GLU A 151 59.36 -27.63 -9.32
C GLU A 151 60.22 -26.38 -9.57
N LEU A 152 59.62 -25.20 -9.46
CA LEU A 152 60.32 -23.92 -9.61
C LEU A 152 61.41 -23.76 -8.54
N SER A 153 61.08 -24.01 -7.27
CA SER A 153 62.06 -23.90 -6.17
C SER A 153 63.21 -24.90 -6.31
N VAL A 154 62.95 -26.12 -6.78
CA VAL A 154 64.01 -27.11 -7.06
C VAL A 154 64.92 -26.63 -8.18
N LYS A 155 64.35 -26.03 -9.23
CA LYS A 155 65.12 -25.46 -10.34
C LYS A 155 66.00 -24.30 -9.87
N GLU A 156 65.43 -23.34 -9.14
CA GLU A 156 66.16 -22.21 -8.56
C GLU A 156 67.30 -22.68 -7.65
N LEU A 157 67.05 -23.68 -6.79
CA LEU A 157 68.07 -24.24 -5.91
C LEU A 157 69.21 -24.89 -6.70
N LYS A 158 68.91 -25.64 -7.77
CA LYS A 158 69.93 -26.23 -8.63
C LYS A 158 70.79 -25.17 -9.31
N GLU A 159 70.18 -24.11 -9.82
CA GLU A 159 70.89 -22.99 -10.45
C GLU A 159 71.82 -22.30 -9.45
N GLU A 160 71.37 -22.06 -8.23
CA GLU A 160 72.19 -21.45 -7.18
C GLU A 160 73.34 -22.38 -6.73
N ILE A 161 73.10 -23.68 -6.61
CA ILE A 161 74.15 -24.67 -6.30
C ILE A 161 75.21 -24.71 -7.41
N ILE A 162 74.80 -24.74 -8.69
CA ILE A 162 75.74 -24.72 -9.82
C ILE A 162 76.58 -23.45 -9.80
N LYS A 163 75.96 -22.31 -9.53
CA LYS A 163 76.65 -21.02 -9.43
C LYS A 163 77.69 -21.02 -8.30
N GLN A 164 77.31 -21.46 -7.09
CA GLN A 164 78.23 -21.53 -5.95
C GLN A 164 79.35 -22.56 -6.17
N ALA A 165 79.04 -23.72 -6.75
CA ALA A 165 80.04 -24.73 -7.07
C ALA A 165 81.05 -24.22 -8.12
N THR A 166 80.59 -23.45 -9.10
CA THR A 166 81.46 -22.83 -10.12
C THR A 166 82.41 -21.81 -9.49
N VAL A 167 81.90 -20.95 -8.60
CA VAL A 167 82.73 -20.00 -7.84
C VAL A 167 83.78 -20.72 -6.99
N LEU A 168 83.38 -21.77 -6.25
CA LEU A 168 84.30 -22.55 -5.44
C LEU A 168 85.36 -23.26 -6.29
N ALA A 169 84.98 -23.83 -7.43
CA ALA A 169 85.91 -24.47 -8.36
C ALA A 169 86.91 -23.45 -8.93
N GLU A 170 86.44 -22.25 -9.29
CA GLU A 170 87.29 -21.15 -9.76
C GLU A 170 88.31 -20.74 -8.68
N ASP A 171 87.88 -20.57 -7.43
CA ASP A 171 88.74 -20.23 -6.31
C ASP A 171 89.77 -21.34 -6.00
N MET A 172 89.35 -22.60 -6.04
CA MET A 172 90.25 -23.75 -5.87
C MET A 172 91.30 -23.84 -6.98
N ILE A 173 90.91 -23.62 -8.23
CA ILE A 173 91.84 -23.62 -9.38
C ILE A 173 92.84 -22.47 -9.25
N LYS A 174 92.37 -21.25 -8.94
CA LYS A 174 93.24 -20.08 -8.72
C LYS A 174 94.23 -20.33 -7.58
N GLY A 175 93.79 -20.95 -6.49
CA GLY A 175 94.63 -21.24 -5.33
C GLY A 175 95.68 -22.35 -5.55
N ARG A 176 95.48 -23.23 -6.53
CA ARG A 176 96.38 -24.36 -6.81
C ARG A 176 97.25 -24.22 -8.05
N ILE A 177 96.99 -23.26 -8.95
CA ILE A 177 97.71 -23.15 -10.23
C ILE A 177 99.20 -22.77 -10.04
N THR A 178 100.08 -23.75 -10.24
CA THR A 178 101.53 -23.57 -10.27
C THR A 178 102.05 -23.29 -11.69
N PRO A 179 103.24 -22.67 -11.86
CA PRO A 179 103.85 -22.47 -13.18
C PRO A 179 104.00 -23.77 -14.01
N GLU A 180 104.29 -24.89 -13.35
CA GLU A 180 104.43 -26.21 -13.95
C GLU A 180 103.09 -26.74 -14.50
N GLU A 181 102.00 -26.59 -13.75
CA GLU A 181 100.67 -27.01 -14.19
C GLU A 181 100.15 -26.20 -15.39
N ARG A 182 100.42 -24.89 -15.42
CA ARG A 182 100.10 -24.04 -16.58
C ARG A 182 100.79 -24.52 -17.86
N LYS A 183 102.06 -24.93 -17.76
CA LYS A 183 102.83 -25.48 -18.89
C LYS A 183 102.26 -26.83 -19.35
N LYS A 184 101.81 -27.66 -18.40
CA LYS A 184 101.17 -28.96 -18.68
C LYS A 184 99.81 -28.80 -19.37
N LEU A 185 98.99 -27.84 -18.93
CA LEU A 185 97.72 -27.47 -19.56
C LEU A 185 97.92 -26.98 -21.01
N PHE A 186 98.91 -26.12 -21.24
CA PHE A 186 99.24 -25.61 -22.58
C PHE A 186 99.65 -26.75 -23.53
N ASN A 187 100.51 -27.66 -23.09
CA ASN A 187 100.93 -28.80 -23.90
C ASN A 187 99.76 -29.75 -24.22
N ASN A 188 98.85 -30.00 -23.27
CA ASN A 188 97.66 -30.81 -23.51
C ASN A 188 96.69 -30.16 -24.50
N TYR A 189 96.50 -28.84 -24.42
CA TYR A 189 95.67 -28.10 -25.37
C TYR A 189 96.21 -28.18 -26.80
N VAL A 190 97.53 -27.99 -26.98
CA VAL A 190 98.20 -28.14 -28.28
C VAL A 190 98.03 -29.57 -28.83
N LYS A 191 98.06 -30.58 -27.95
CA LYS A 191 97.87 -31.98 -28.35
C LYS A 191 96.44 -32.27 -28.81
N GLN A 192 95.42 -31.77 -28.09
CA GLN A 192 94.01 -31.89 -28.49
C GLN A 192 93.71 -31.17 -29.81
N LEU A 193 94.31 -30.00 -30.05
CA LEU A 193 94.18 -29.31 -31.34
C LEU A 193 94.84 -30.10 -32.49
N GLY A 194 95.92 -30.83 -32.20
CA GLY A 194 96.53 -31.75 -33.16
C GLY A 194 95.64 -32.95 -33.51
N GLU A 195 94.92 -33.50 -32.54
CA GLU A 195 94.02 -34.65 -32.71
C GLU A 195 92.67 -34.30 -33.36
N ILE A 196 92.22 -33.03 -33.29
CA ILE A 196 90.97 -32.56 -33.94
C ILE A 196 91.21 -32.16 -35.42
N ASN A 197 92.47 -31.98 -35.81
CA ASN A 197 92.87 -31.56 -37.17
C ASN A 197 93.35 -32.74 -38.05
N GLU A 198 93.06 -33.99 -37.63
CA GLU A 198 93.06 -35.23 -38.41
C GLU A 198 91.62 -35.75 -38.55
#